data_AF-A0A8C5R4T9-F1
#
_entry.id   AF-A0A8C5R4T9-F1
#
_cell.length_a   1.000
_cell.length_b   1.000
_cell.length_c   1.000
_cell.angle_alpha   90.00
_cell.angle_beta   90.00
_cell.angle_gamma   90.00
#
_symmetry.space_group_name_H-M   'P 1'
#
loop_
_entity.id
_entity.type
_entity.pdbx_description
1 polymer ?
#
loop_
_entity_poly.entity_id
_entity_poly.type
_entity_poly.pdbx_seq_one_letter_code
_entity_poly.pdbx_strand_id
1 'polypeptide(L)'
;MADNEMDSWDEEEEKEWQEQREQRAKGYNEARYRKEQQRRAASDLRKYRNNYPDRPKVNPCQEKSLHKIQYKGTMWFLMWFQRLTPRLVMRLLKFLLTSLASVYRCLCPCDKSATLPEMQNLDFYLNKKRFKPNGEFIEVILDQWKDDYELLERNNSYIQWLFPLQEQGMNFRARMLTRTEIEMMKKDEEVQRRFIEAYKLMLGFYGIKLVNADTGEVKRTEKFEERFDNLDYHSHNNLRITRILKCLGELGFEHYQAPLVKFFLVETLVEKQLPGVKNSVLDYFLFTVKDKQQRRDLVHFAWENYEPRYKFIWGPMEQLKMYKKPSDCDSDVGWEGEHG
;
A
#
# COMPACT_ATOMS: atom_id res chain seq x y z
N MET A 1 -6.92 -15.07 -24.30
CA MET A 1 -5.65 -14.76 -24.98
C MET A 1 -5.50 -13.27 -25.30
N ALA A 2 -6.37 -12.38 -24.80
CA ALA A 2 -6.27 -10.92 -25.01
C ALA A 2 -5.74 -10.15 -23.78
N ASP A 3 -5.48 -10.80 -22.65
CA ASP A 3 -5.08 -10.12 -21.40
C ASP A 3 -3.56 -10.03 -21.18
N ASN A 4 -2.76 -10.64 -22.06
CA ASN A 4 -1.29 -10.66 -21.93
C ASN A 4 -0.57 -9.62 -22.82
N GLU A 5 -1.26 -9.00 -23.79
CA GLU A 5 -0.66 -7.95 -24.63
C GLU A 5 -0.80 -6.54 -24.03
N MET A 6 -1.76 -6.31 -23.13
CA MET A 6 -1.93 -5.01 -22.46
C MET A 6 -0.94 -4.80 -21.29
N ASP A 7 -0.44 -5.88 -20.69
CA ASP A 7 0.50 -5.86 -19.55
C ASP A 7 1.95 -5.56 -19.97
N SER A 8 2.35 -5.81 -21.23
CA SER A 8 3.74 -5.54 -21.68
C SER A 8 3.98 -4.08 -22.07
N TRP A 9 2.94 -3.40 -22.59
CA TRP A 9 2.97 -1.97 -22.87
C TRP A 9 3.10 -1.14 -21.58
N ASP A 10 2.54 -1.64 -20.47
CA ASP A 10 2.49 -0.98 -19.17
C ASP A 10 3.87 -0.87 -18.46
N GLU A 11 4.75 -1.86 -18.63
CA GLU A 11 6.10 -1.81 -18.04
C GLU A 11 7.08 -0.98 -18.87
N GLU A 12 6.95 -1.02 -20.20
CA GLU A 12 7.74 -0.20 -21.11
C GLU A 12 7.33 1.26 -21.03
N GLU A 13 6.04 1.56 -20.96
CA GLU A 13 5.55 2.92 -20.75
C GLU A 13 6.00 3.45 -19.38
N GLU A 14 5.87 2.69 -18.28
CA GLU A 14 6.39 3.14 -16.98
C GLU A 14 7.92 3.32 -17.00
N LYS A 15 8.69 2.45 -17.69
CA LYS A 15 10.14 2.65 -17.87
C LYS A 15 10.44 3.90 -18.70
N GLU A 16 9.68 4.16 -19.74
CA GLU A 16 9.80 5.35 -20.57
C GLU A 16 9.46 6.61 -19.75
N TRP A 17 8.39 6.57 -18.95
CA TRP A 17 8.05 7.61 -17.98
C TRP A 17 9.21 7.85 -17.01
N GLN A 18 9.87 6.80 -16.54
CA GLN A 18 11.04 6.93 -15.66
C GLN A 18 12.25 7.53 -16.38
N GLU A 19 12.55 7.08 -17.60
CA GLU A 19 13.67 7.56 -18.41
C GLU A 19 13.47 9.01 -18.86
N GLN A 20 12.27 9.40 -19.29
CA GLN A 20 11.95 10.78 -19.67
C GLN A 20 12.06 11.74 -18.48
N ARG A 21 11.69 11.31 -17.27
CA ARG A 21 11.93 12.07 -16.02
C ARG A 21 13.42 12.27 -15.76
N GLU A 22 14.22 11.20 -15.91
CA GLU A 22 15.67 11.24 -15.72
C GLU A 22 16.39 12.11 -16.77
N GLN A 23 15.88 12.18 -18.00
CA GLN A 23 16.41 12.99 -19.09
C GLN A 23 16.09 14.48 -18.91
N ARG A 24 14.85 14.85 -18.55
CA ARG A 24 14.43 16.26 -18.35
C ARG A 24 15.03 16.90 -17.09
N ALA A 25 15.48 16.10 -16.13
CA ALA A 25 16.21 16.58 -14.94
C ALA A 25 17.66 17.03 -15.22
N LYS A 26 18.15 17.04 -16.47
CA LYS A 26 19.56 17.34 -16.81
C LYS A 26 19.89 18.83 -17.07
N GLY A 27 19.01 19.79 -16.75
CA GLY A 27 19.15 21.17 -17.25
C GLY A 27 19.60 22.32 -16.33
N TYR A 28 19.67 22.19 -15.00
CA TYR A 28 19.92 23.35 -14.11
C TYR A 28 20.75 22.99 -12.86
N ASN A 29 21.42 23.95 -12.23
CA ASN A 29 22.19 23.70 -10.98
C ASN A 29 21.30 23.21 -9.82
N GLU A 30 20.04 23.64 -9.77
CA GLU A 30 18.99 23.10 -8.89
C GLU A 30 18.53 21.68 -9.30
N ALA A 31 18.74 21.34 -10.58
CA ALA A 31 18.39 20.06 -11.15
C ALA A 31 19.33 18.94 -10.67
N ARG A 32 20.55 19.22 -10.20
CA ARG A 32 21.39 18.17 -9.58
C ARG A 32 20.81 17.69 -8.25
N TYR A 33 20.32 18.61 -7.42
CA TYR A 33 19.64 18.29 -6.17
C TYR A 33 18.30 17.60 -6.44
N ARG A 34 17.48 18.14 -7.36
CA ARG A 34 16.20 17.51 -7.74
C ARG A 34 16.39 16.14 -8.39
N LYS A 35 17.40 15.96 -9.25
CA LYS A 35 17.78 14.67 -9.85
C LYS A 35 18.26 13.67 -8.80
N GLU A 36 18.98 14.13 -7.77
CA GLU A 36 19.38 13.28 -6.65
C GLU A 36 18.15 12.86 -5.81
N GLN A 37 17.24 13.79 -5.49
CA GLN A 37 15.99 13.47 -4.77
C GLN A 37 15.08 12.55 -5.59
N GLN A 38 14.96 12.79 -6.89
CA GLN A 38 14.19 11.96 -7.82
C GLN A 38 14.83 10.59 -8.04
N ARG A 39 16.17 10.48 -8.10
CA ARG A 39 16.87 9.18 -8.10
C ARG A 39 16.62 8.42 -6.81
N ARG A 40 16.58 9.11 -5.66
CA ARG A 40 16.25 8.49 -4.37
C ARG A 40 14.80 8.03 -4.33
N ALA A 41 13.85 8.89 -4.69
CA ALA A 41 12.44 8.55 -4.78
C ALA A 41 12.21 7.37 -5.73
N ALA A 42 12.80 7.39 -6.93
CA ALA A 42 12.70 6.30 -7.91
C ALA A 42 13.41 5.02 -7.46
N SER A 43 14.54 5.12 -6.75
CA SER A 43 15.23 3.97 -6.14
C SER A 43 14.39 3.37 -5.02
N ASP A 44 13.80 4.20 -4.16
CA ASP A 44 12.95 3.78 -3.05
C ASP A 44 11.64 3.18 -3.56
N LEU A 45 11.07 3.71 -4.64
CA LEU A 45 9.93 3.12 -5.37
C LEU A 45 10.29 1.80 -6.03
N ARG A 46 11.46 1.69 -6.67
CA ARG A 46 11.94 0.42 -7.25
C ARG A 46 12.18 -0.63 -6.16
N LYS A 47 12.77 -0.24 -5.03
CA LYS A 47 12.93 -1.11 -3.85
C LYS A 47 11.58 -1.52 -3.27
N TYR A 48 10.66 -0.58 -3.12
CA TYR A 48 9.29 -0.84 -2.69
C TYR A 48 8.60 -1.84 -3.63
N ARG A 49 8.59 -1.58 -4.94
CA ARG A 49 8.02 -2.50 -5.94
C ARG A 49 8.69 -3.88 -5.95
N ASN A 50 10.00 -3.95 -5.75
CA ASN A 50 10.73 -5.21 -5.68
C ASN A 50 10.41 -6.01 -4.42
N ASN A 51 10.20 -5.33 -3.29
CA ASN A 51 9.76 -5.93 -2.03
C ASN A 51 8.29 -6.36 -2.10
N TYR A 52 7.49 -5.69 -2.92
CA TYR A 52 6.04 -5.81 -3.04
C TYR A 52 5.57 -5.85 -4.50
N PRO A 53 5.79 -6.97 -5.20
CA PRO A 53 5.31 -7.12 -6.57
C PRO A 53 3.77 -7.19 -6.58
N ASP A 54 3.15 -6.55 -7.58
CA ASP A 54 1.68 -6.45 -7.77
C ASP A 54 0.99 -7.83 -7.88
N ARG A 55 1.76 -8.87 -8.14
CA ARG A 55 1.38 -10.28 -7.95
C ARG A 55 2.41 -10.97 -7.04
N PRO A 56 1.99 -11.84 -6.11
CA PRO A 56 2.95 -12.71 -5.44
C PRO A 56 3.75 -13.45 -6.52
N LYS A 57 5.09 -13.47 -6.42
CA LYS A 57 5.93 -14.31 -7.28
C LYS A 57 5.56 -15.76 -6.98
N VAL A 58 4.59 -16.29 -7.71
CA VAL A 58 4.25 -17.71 -7.69
C VAL A 58 5.49 -18.42 -8.22
N ASN A 59 6.05 -19.33 -7.41
CA ASN A 59 7.14 -20.16 -7.88
C ASN A 59 6.64 -20.89 -9.16
N PRO A 60 7.40 -20.92 -10.27
CA PRO A 60 7.02 -21.65 -11.49
C PRO A 60 6.75 -23.16 -11.26
N CYS A 61 7.13 -23.65 -10.07
CA CYS A 61 6.86 -25.01 -9.61
C CYS A 61 5.47 -25.21 -8.99
N GLN A 62 4.75 -24.17 -8.58
CA GLN A 62 3.42 -24.27 -7.96
C GLN A 62 2.27 -24.20 -8.99
N GLU A 63 2.48 -23.53 -10.12
CA GLU A 63 1.48 -23.41 -11.19
C GLU A 63 1.30 -24.72 -11.97
N LYS A 64 2.35 -25.55 -12.04
CA LYS A 64 2.30 -26.88 -12.66
C LYS A 64 1.55 -27.93 -11.83
N SER A 65 1.30 -27.66 -10.54
CA SER A 65 0.60 -28.59 -9.64
C SER A 65 -0.91 -28.36 -9.60
N LEU A 66 -1.37 -27.12 -9.82
CA LEU A 66 -2.78 -26.75 -9.66
C LEU A 66 -3.59 -26.87 -10.96
N HIS A 67 -2.96 -26.81 -12.13
CA HIS A 67 -3.64 -27.02 -13.43
C HIS A 67 -3.64 -28.48 -13.94
N LYS A 68 -3.36 -29.46 -13.06
CA LYS A 68 -3.47 -30.90 -13.38
C LYS A 68 -4.47 -31.68 -12.53
N ILE A 69 -5.35 -30.98 -11.81
CA ILE A 69 -6.53 -31.58 -11.16
C ILE A 69 -7.77 -30.82 -11.62
N GLN A 70 -7.99 -30.79 -12.93
CA GLN A 70 -9.27 -30.37 -13.49
C GLN A 70 -9.67 -31.40 -14.55
N TYR A 71 -10.61 -32.26 -14.14
CA TYR A 71 -11.51 -33.08 -14.94
C TYR A 71 -10.91 -33.99 -16.03
N LYS A 72 -10.31 -35.12 -15.63
CA LYS A 72 -10.45 -36.41 -16.34
C LYS A 72 -10.45 -37.56 -15.33
N GLY A 73 -11.61 -37.93 -14.80
CA GLY A 73 -11.71 -39.13 -13.95
C GLY A 73 -12.97 -39.33 -13.13
N THR A 74 -13.92 -38.39 -13.07
CA THR A 74 -15.06 -38.51 -12.15
C THR A 74 -16.17 -39.45 -12.63
N MET A 75 -16.16 -39.90 -13.89
CA MET A 75 -17.19 -40.82 -14.41
C MET A 75 -16.80 -42.30 -14.39
N TRP A 76 -15.51 -42.63 -14.29
CA TRP A 76 -15.03 -44.02 -14.16
C TRP A 76 -14.89 -44.48 -12.69
N PHE A 77 -14.72 -43.53 -11.76
CA PHE A 77 -14.56 -43.85 -10.33
C PHE A 77 -15.88 -44.29 -9.67
N LEU A 78 -17.02 -43.73 -10.09
CA LEU A 78 -18.34 -44.08 -9.56
C LEU A 78 -18.83 -45.46 -10.01
N MET A 79 -18.41 -45.94 -11.20
CA MET A 79 -18.79 -47.26 -11.69
C MET A 79 -17.96 -48.41 -11.12
N TRP A 80 -16.79 -48.13 -10.51
CA TRP A 80 -15.95 -49.16 -9.90
C TRP A 80 -16.33 -49.47 -8.43
N PHE A 81 -17.01 -48.54 -7.75
CA PHE A 81 -17.38 -48.67 -6.32
C PHE A 81 -18.55 -49.62 -6.04
N GLN A 82 -19.31 -50.04 -7.04
CA GLN A 82 -20.44 -50.98 -6.86
C GLN A 82 -20.03 -52.47 -6.85
N ARG A 83 -18.75 -52.82 -6.98
CA ARG A 83 -18.28 -54.22 -7.01
C ARG A 83 -17.29 -54.63 -5.91
N LEU A 84 -17.10 -53.79 -4.89
CA LEU A 84 -16.20 -54.09 -3.78
C LEU A 84 -16.97 -54.38 -2.50
N THR A 85 -16.62 -55.48 -1.83
CA THR A 85 -17.22 -55.81 -0.53
C THR A 85 -16.81 -54.77 0.53
N PRO A 86 -17.67 -54.46 1.52
CA PRO A 86 -17.41 -53.44 2.55
C PRO A 86 -16.08 -53.62 3.29
N ARG A 87 -15.59 -54.88 3.38
CA ARG A 87 -14.30 -55.23 3.99
C ARG A 87 -13.09 -54.73 3.21
N LEU A 88 -13.15 -54.67 1.87
CA LEU A 88 -12.05 -54.14 1.05
C LEU A 88 -11.96 -52.62 1.13
N VAL A 89 -13.11 -51.94 1.17
CA VAL A 89 -13.19 -50.48 1.32
C VAL A 89 -12.63 -50.04 2.67
N MET A 90 -13.00 -50.72 3.75
CA MET A 90 -12.46 -50.42 5.10
C MET A 90 -10.95 -50.70 5.22
N ARG A 91 -10.41 -51.67 4.48
CA ARG A 91 -8.97 -51.94 4.43
C ARG A 91 -8.21 -50.84 3.69
N LEU A 92 -8.74 -50.37 2.56
CA LEU A 92 -8.14 -49.26 1.81
C LEU A 92 -8.23 -47.93 2.58
N LEU A 93 -9.34 -47.68 3.28
CA LEU A 93 -9.50 -46.49 4.13
C LEU A 93 -8.52 -46.50 5.31
N LYS A 94 -8.34 -47.67 5.96
CA LYS A 94 -7.32 -47.85 7.01
C LYS A 94 -5.91 -47.64 6.46
N PHE A 95 -5.61 -48.15 5.26
CA PHE A 95 -4.29 -48.00 4.64
C PHE A 95 -3.98 -46.53 4.30
N LEU A 96 -4.96 -45.78 3.78
CA LEU A 96 -4.86 -44.35 3.53
C LEU A 96 -4.73 -43.53 4.83
N LEU A 97 -5.48 -43.87 5.89
CA LEU A 97 -5.36 -43.23 7.19
C LEU A 97 -4.01 -43.52 7.86
N THR A 98 -3.47 -44.73 7.73
CA THR A 98 -2.12 -45.05 8.24
C THR A 98 -1.02 -44.38 7.42
N SER A 99 -1.21 -44.24 6.10
CA SER A 99 -0.29 -43.51 5.22
C SER A 99 -0.28 -42.02 5.55
N LEU A 100 -1.45 -41.40 5.74
CA LEU A 100 -1.57 -40.00 6.17
C LEU A 100 -1.02 -39.79 7.59
N ALA A 101 -1.25 -40.71 8.52
CA ALA A 101 -0.66 -40.65 9.86
C ALA A 101 0.87 -40.82 9.84
N SER A 102 1.42 -41.61 8.93
CA SER A 102 2.87 -41.76 8.75
C SER A 102 3.50 -40.52 8.10
N VAL A 103 2.79 -39.83 7.21
CA VAL A 103 3.21 -38.55 6.63
C VAL A 103 3.13 -37.42 7.67
N TYR A 104 2.06 -37.38 8.49
CA TYR A 104 1.95 -36.42 9.60
C TYR A 104 2.98 -36.66 10.71
N ARG A 105 3.35 -37.92 10.98
CA ARG A 105 4.39 -38.28 11.96
C ARG A 105 5.81 -37.94 11.47
N CYS A 106 6.01 -37.71 10.17
CA CYS A 106 7.29 -37.35 9.56
C CYS A 106 7.47 -35.83 9.33
N LEU A 107 6.46 -35.01 9.65
CA LEU A 107 6.49 -33.54 9.53
C LEU A 107 6.72 -32.81 10.86
N CYS A 108 7.05 -33.53 11.93
CA CYS A 108 7.45 -32.92 13.20
C CYS A 108 8.97 -32.99 13.35
N PRO A 109 9.72 -31.92 13.03
CA PRO A 109 11.00 -31.69 13.69
C PRO A 109 10.72 -31.58 15.19
N CYS A 110 11.25 -32.52 15.96
CA CYS A 110 11.28 -32.42 17.41
C CYS A 110 12.29 -31.35 17.83
N ASP A 111 11.95 -30.09 17.60
CA ASP A 111 12.66 -28.97 18.22
C ASP A 111 11.72 -28.27 19.20
N LYS A 112 11.83 -28.65 20.48
CA LYS A 112 11.09 -28.04 21.59
C LYS A 112 11.64 -26.65 21.95
N SER A 113 12.28 -25.95 21.01
CA SER A 113 12.83 -24.60 21.21
C SER A 113 12.58 -23.63 20.04
N ALA A 114 11.79 -24.00 19.03
CA ALA A 114 11.37 -23.09 17.98
C ALA A 114 10.40 -22.04 18.55
N THR A 115 10.95 -21.00 19.18
CA THR A 115 10.22 -19.78 19.47
C THR A 115 9.59 -19.31 18.17
N LEU A 116 8.25 -19.12 18.17
CA LEU A 116 7.59 -18.50 17.03
C LEU A 116 8.32 -17.19 16.70
N PRO A 117 8.54 -16.87 15.42
CA PRO A 117 9.19 -15.62 15.04
C PRO A 117 8.53 -14.46 15.78
N GLU A 118 9.32 -13.63 16.47
CA GLU A 118 8.79 -12.50 17.24
C GLU A 118 8.04 -11.54 16.31
N MET A 119 6.72 -11.41 16.47
CA MET A 119 5.86 -10.56 15.64
C MET A 119 5.63 -9.22 16.32
N GLN A 120 6.70 -8.45 16.49
CA GLN A 120 6.68 -7.24 17.32
C GLN A 120 5.64 -6.21 16.89
N ASN A 121 5.40 -6.06 15.59
CA ASN A 121 4.42 -5.10 15.08
C ASN A 121 3.01 -5.58 15.39
N LEU A 122 2.74 -6.87 15.16
CA LEU A 122 1.45 -7.48 15.51
C LEU A 122 1.20 -7.42 17.02
N ASP A 123 2.20 -7.74 17.84
CA ASP A 123 2.08 -7.68 19.30
C ASP A 123 1.83 -6.26 19.82
N PHE A 124 2.43 -5.24 19.19
CA PHE A 124 2.14 -3.85 19.49
C PHE A 124 0.67 -3.51 19.17
N TYR A 125 0.20 -3.92 17.99
CA TYR A 125 -1.19 -3.71 17.56
C TYR A 125 -2.22 -4.51 18.35
N LEU A 126 -1.85 -5.68 18.88
CA LEU A 126 -2.65 -6.47 19.81
C LEU A 126 -2.58 -5.96 21.25
N ASN A 127 -1.96 -4.80 21.48
CA ASN A 127 -1.80 -4.18 22.79
C ASN A 127 -1.00 -5.04 23.79
N LYS A 128 -0.19 -5.99 23.30
CA LYS A 128 0.67 -6.88 24.12
C LYS A 128 2.06 -6.33 24.33
N LYS A 129 2.48 -5.39 23.50
CA LYS A 129 3.81 -4.77 23.53
C LYS A 129 3.70 -3.25 23.54
N ARG A 130 4.51 -2.60 24.36
CA ARG A 130 4.74 -1.15 24.30
C ARG A 130 5.70 -0.81 23.18
N PHE A 131 5.49 0.29 22.49
CA PHE A 131 6.51 0.76 21.56
C PHE A 131 7.81 1.13 22.29
N LYS A 132 8.93 1.11 21.58
CA LYS A 132 10.24 1.42 22.14
C LYS A 132 10.93 2.51 21.33
N PRO A 133 11.84 3.30 21.93
CA PRO A 133 12.20 3.36 23.35
C PRO A 133 11.10 3.95 24.25
N ASN A 134 11.04 3.49 25.51
CA ASN A 134 10.24 4.06 26.62
C ASN A 134 8.82 4.52 26.24
N GLY A 135 8.13 3.72 25.43
CA GLY A 135 6.81 4.06 24.91
C GLY A 135 5.66 3.45 25.70
N GLU A 136 4.48 3.71 25.16
CA GLU A 136 3.21 3.23 25.67
C GLU A 136 2.62 2.12 24.80
N PHE A 137 1.55 1.52 25.32
CA PHE A 137 0.68 0.62 24.58
C PHE A 137 -0.14 1.40 23.54
N ILE A 138 -0.54 0.75 22.45
CA ILE A 138 -1.28 1.41 21.37
C ILE A 138 -2.59 2.02 21.88
N GLU A 139 -3.30 1.38 22.80
CA GLU A 139 -4.55 1.93 23.36
C GLU A 139 -4.34 3.24 24.10
N VAL A 140 -3.23 3.37 24.85
CA VAL A 140 -2.90 4.61 25.55
C VAL A 140 -2.64 5.74 24.55
N ILE A 141 -1.95 5.45 23.45
CA ILE A 141 -1.71 6.43 22.38
C ILE A 141 -3.04 6.87 21.77
N LEU A 142 -3.88 5.91 21.38
CA LEU A 142 -5.14 6.21 20.67
C LEU A 142 -6.15 6.94 21.57
N ASP A 143 -6.16 6.65 22.87
CA ASP A 143 -7.10 7.27 23.82
C ASP A 143 -6.61 8.63 24.33
N GLN A 144 -5.34 8.70 24.76
CA GLN A 144 -4.82 9.83 25.53
C GLN A 144 -4.08 10.86 24.68
N TRP A 145 -3.53 10.50 23.50
CA TRP A 145 -2.69 11.42 22.72
C TRP A 145 -3.47 12.17 21.63
N LYS A 146 -4.76 11.90 21.46
CA LYS A 146 -5.62 12.46 20.40
C LYS A 146 -5.68 13.99 20.33
N ASP A 147 -5.45 14.64 21.47
CA ASP A 147 -5.45 16.11 21.60
C ASP A 147 -4.09 16.66 22.07
N ASP A 148 -3.07 15.80 22.26
CA ASP A 148 -1.73 16.20 22.70
C ASP A 148 -0.75 16.28 21.52
N TYR A 149 -0.97 17.30 20.69
CA TYR A 149 -0.16 17.50 19.48
C TYR A 149 1.28 17.93 19.79
N GLU A 150 1.54 18.56 20.94
CA GLU A 150 2.91 18.86 21.37
C GLU A 150 3.70 17.58 21.62
N LEU A 151 3.08 16.58 22.27
CA LEU A 151 3.68 15.26 22.46
C LEU A 151 3.94 14.56 21.12
N LEU A 152 2.98 14.60 20.19
CA LEU A 152 3.11 14.00 18.86
C LEU A 152 4.20 14.67 18.02
N GLU A 153 4.41 15.98 18.16
CA GLU A 153 5.49 16.71 17.48
C GLU A 153 6.85 16.30 18.06
N ARG A 154 7.01 16.39 19.39
CA ARG A 154 8.29 16.17 20.09
C ARG A 154 8.77 14.71 20.07
N ASN A 155 7.85 13.74 20.14
CA ASN A 155 8.22 12.32 20.21
C ASN A 155 8.25 11.68 18.82
N ASN A 156 9.44 11.45 18.26
CA ASN A 156 9.57 10.80 16.95
C ASN A 156 9.51 9.27 16.98
N SER A 157 9.43 8.63 18.16
CA SER A 157 9.61 7.18 18.29
C SER A 157 8.38 6.37 17.88
N TYR A 158 7.17 6.92 18.12
CA TYR A 158 5.92 6.19 17.94
C TYR A 158 5.58 5.93 16.47
N ILE A 159 5.95 6.86 15.57
CA ILE A 159 5.49 6.84 14.18
C ILE A 159 5.88 5.55 13.45
N GLN A 160 7.02 4.97 13.82
CA GLN A 160 7.51 3.75 13.17
C GLN A 160 6.80 2.49 13.65
N TRP A 161 6.19 2.55 14.82
CA TRP A 161 5.37 1.48 15.40
C TRP A 161 3.91 1.60 14.97
N LEU A 162 3.38 2.82 14.90
CA LEU A 162 2.04 3.05 14.32
C LEU A 162 2.03 2.71 12.83
N PHE A 163 3.07 3.06 12.07
CA PHE A 163 3.08 2.82 10.63
C PHE A 163 4.33 2.02 10.21
N PRO A 164 4.41 0.73 10.55
CA PRO A 164 5.55 -0.11 10.24
C PRO A 164 5.63 -0.39 8.73
N LEU A 165 6.84 -0.57 8.20
CA LEU A 165 7.12 -0.84 6.77
C LEU A 165 8.11 -2.02 6.65
N GLN A 166 8.21 -2.68 5.49
CA GLN A 166 9.31 -3.64 5.18
C GLN A 166 10.67 -2.95 4.98
N GLU A 167 10.87 -1.77 5.56
CA GLU A 167 12.07 -0.96 5.42
C GLU A 167 12.46 -0.45 6.80
N GLN A 168 13.74 -0.60 7.15
CA GLN A 168 14.23 -0.12 8.44
C GLN A 168 14.19 1.42 8.46
N GLY A 169 13.52 1.99 9.45
CA GLY A 169 13.56 3.42 9.72
C GLY A 169 14.60 3.78 10.80
N MET A 170 14.59 5.05 11.22
CA MET A 170 15.54 5.58 12.20
C MET A 170 15.43 4.97 13.60
N ASN A 171 14.30 4.34 13.92
CA ASN A 171 14.08 3.70 15.21
C ASN A 171 14.45 2.23 15.08
N PHE A 172 15.70 1.88 15.39
CA PHE A 172 16.21 0.51 15.32
C PHE A 172 15.47 -0.49 16.22
N ARG A 173 14.66 0.00 17.18
CA ARG A 173 13.82 -0.85 18.02
C ARG A 173 12.48 -1.19 17.35
N ALA A 174 12.01 -0.37 16.42
CA ALA A 174 10.87 -0.71 15.57
C ALA A 174 11.38 -1.67 14.48
N ARG A 175 10.95 -2.93 14.54
CA ARG A 175 11.33 -3.94 13.55
C ARG A 175 10.62 -3.68 12.24
N MET A 176 11.30 -4.03 11.15
CA MET A 176 10.69 -4.08 9.83
C MET A 176 9.44 -4.96 9.87
N LEU A 177 8.37 -4.50 9.23
CA LEU A 177 7.16 -5.26 9.04
C LEU A 177 7.48 -6.50 8.21
N THR A 178 7.06 -7.68 8.64
CA THR A 178 7.26 -8.92 7.86
C THR A 178 6.04 -9.24 7.00
N ARG A 179 6.22 -10.05 5.95
CA ARG A 179 5.10 -10.52 5.12
C ARG A 179 4.07 -11.31 5.93
N THR A 180 4.55 -12.14 6.86
CA THR A 180 3.70 -12.89 7.79
C THR A 180 2.89 -11.96 8.69
N GLU A 181 3.51 -10.92 9.25
CA GLU A 181 2.78 -9.91 10.03
C GLU A 181 1.72 -9.20 9.19
N ILE A 182 2.03 -8.80 7.95
CA ILE A 182 1.04 -8.18 7.05
C ILE A 182 -0.17 -9.10 6.86
N GLU A 183 0.06 -10.36 6.52
CA GLU A 183 -1.02 -11.33 6.30
C GLU A 183 -1.88 -11.53 7.54
N MET A 184 -1.29 -11.50 8.74
CA MET A 184 -2.02 -11.62 10.00
C MET A 184 -2.77 -10.34 10.36
N MET A 185 -2.11 -9.18 10.27
CA MET A 185 -2.72 -7.88 10.58
C MET A 185 -3.89 -7.56 9.65
N LYS A 186 -3.84 -7.96 8.37
CA LYS A 186 -4.94 -7.79 7.41
C LYS A 186 -6.17 -8.67 7.70
N LYS A 187 -6.03 -9.71 8.51
CA LYS A 187 -7.11 -10.66 8.85
C LYS A 187 -7.70 -10.42 10.25
N ASP A 188 -7.06 -9.58 11.06
CA ASP A 188 -7.48 -9.30 12.43
C ASP A 188 -8.25 -7.97 12.47
N GLU A 189 -9.56 -8.06 12.73
CA GLU A 189 -10.47 -6.92 12.71
C GLU A 189 -10.10 -5.85 13.75
N GLU A 190 -9.61 -6.27 14.92
CA GLU A 190 -9.25 -5.34 15.99
C GLU A 190 -7.94 -4.60 15.67
N VAL A 191 -6.99 -5.29 15.02
CA VAL A 191 -5.78 -4.66 14.48
C VAL A 191 -6.14 -3.64 13.39
N GLN A 192 -7.02 -3.99 12.45
CA GLN A 192 -7.49 -3.06 11.41
C GLN A 192 -8.20 -1.85 12.01
N ARG A 193 -9.07 -2.06 13.01
CA ARG A 193 -9.74 -0.98 13.74
C ARG A 193 -8.73 -0.02 14.37
N ARG A 194 -7.75 -0.54 15.12
CA ARG A 194 -6.69 0.29 15.74
C ARG A 194 -5.82 1.00 14.71
N PHE A 195 -5.59 0.39 13.55
CA PHE A 195 -4.85 1.03 12.44
C PHE A 195 -5.61 2.23 11.88
N ILE A 196 -6.92 2.11 11.66
CA ILE A 196 -7.78 3.23 11.24
C ILE A 196 -7.77 4.35 12.29
N GLU A 197 -7.86 4.01 13.58
CA GLU A 197 -7.79 5.01 14.66
C GLU A 197 -6.42 5.71 14.71
N ALA A 198 -5.31 4.98 14.50
CA ALA A 198 -3.98 5.57 14.37
C ALA A 198 -3.88 6.51 13.16
N TYR A 199 -4.53 6.15 12.05
CA TYR A 199 -4.61 7.00 10.87
C TYR A 199 -5.41 8.29 11.15
N LYS A 200 -6.57 8.20 11.80
CA LYS A 200 -7.38 9.37 12.21
C LYS A 200 -6.61 10.28 13.17
N LEU A 201 -5.90 9.71 14.15
CA LEU A 201 -5.02 10.44 15.07
C LEU A 201 -4.02 11.30 14.30
N MET A 202 -3.32 10.69 13.33
CA MET A 202 -2.33 11.41 12.54
C MET A 202 -2.95 12.42 11.58
N LEU A 203 -4.10 12.13 10.99
CA LEU A 203 -4.82 13.12 10.19
C LEU A 203 -5.18 14.35 11.03
N GLY A 204 -5.72 14.15 12.24
CA GLY A 204 -6.06 15.24 13.16
C GLY A 204 -4.85 16.11 13.49
N PHE A 205 -3.71 15.46 13.77
CA PHE A 205 -2.42 16.13 13.96
C PHE A 205 -1.98 16.97 12.75
N TYR A 206 -2.40 16.66 11.53
CA TYR A 206 -2.15 17.44 10.33
C TYR A 206 -3.26 18.45 9.97
N GLY A 207 -4.30 18.60 10.81
CA GLY A 207 -5.44 19.47 10.49
C GLY A 207 -6.42 18.86 9.48
N ILE A 208 -6.41 17.53 9.38
CA ILE A 208 -7.20 16.75 8.43
C ILE A 208 -8.15 15.82 9.20
N LYS A 209 -9.34 15.53 8.68
CA LYS A 209 -10.26 14.53 9.20
C LYS A 209 -10.68 13.55 8.12
N LEU A 210 -10.76 12.27 8.47
CA LEU A 210 -11.41 11.23 7.67
C LEU A 210 -12.93 11.40 7.78
N VAL A 211 -13.60 11.67 6.66
CA VAL A 211 -15.06 11.88 6.64
C VAL A 211 -15.82 10.66 6.13
N ASN A 212 -15.16 9.77 5.40
CA ASN A 212 -15.74 8.50 4.95
C ASN A 212 -14.69 7.39 5.04
N ALA A 213 -14.94 6.39 5.89
CA ALA A 213 -14.03 5.28 6.12
C ALA A 213 -14.08 4.21 5.02
N ASP A 214 -15.12 4.17 4.19
CA ASP A 214 -15.23 3.21 3.10
C ASP A 214 -14.50 3.72 1.84
N THR A 215 -14.55 5.03 1.60
CA THR A 215 -13.90 5.65 0.42
C THR A 215 -12.53 6.25 0.72
N GLY A 216 -12.21 6.49 1.99
CA GLY A 216 -11.01 7.22 2.38
C GLY A 216 -11.10 8.74 2.22
N GLU A 217 -12.28 9.30 1.96
CA GLU A 217 -12.47 10.74 1.78
C GLU A 217 -12.00 11.52 3.02
N VAL A 218 -11.19 12.56 2.80
CA VAL A 218 -10.66 13.44 3.85
C VAL A 218 -11.02 14.91 3.59
N LYS A 219 -11.11 15.70 4.66
CA LYS A 219 -11.34 17.16 4.62
C LYS A 219 -10.50 17.88 5.66
N ARG A 220 -10.38 19.21 5.54
CA ARG A 220 -9.84 20.06 6.61
C ARG A 220 -10.65 19.89 7.90
N THR A 221 -9.99 19.99 9.04
CA THR A 221 -10.67 20.20 10.34
C THR A 221 -11.06 21.68 10.48
N GLU A 222 -11.78 22.02 11.56
CA GLU A 222 -12.12 23.43 11.87
C GLU A 222 -10.93 24.25 12.35
N LYS A 223 -9.86 23.60 12.82
CA LYS A 223 -8.63 24.23 13.33
C LYS A 223 -7.43 23.89 12.43
N PHE A 224 -7.66 23.83 11.13
CA PHE A 224 -6.64 23.33 10.20
C PHE A 224 -5.47 24.31 10.07
N GLU A 225 -5.69 25.60 10.25
CA GLU A 225 -4.73 26.68 10.03
C GLU A 225 -3.47 26.50 10.90
N GLU A 226 -3.64 26.36 12.22
CA GLU A 226 -2.53 26.13 13.15
C GLU A 226 -1.76 24.84 12.82
N ARG A 227 -2.50 23.80 12.40
CA ARG A 227 -1.89 22.51 12.04
C ARG A 227 -1.16 22.56 10.71
N PHE A 228 -1.65 23.35 9.77
CA PHE A 228 -0.99 23.59 8.49
C PHE A 228 0.30 24.39 8.69
N ASP A 229 0.27 25.42 9.53
CA ASP A 229 1.49 26.17 9.90
C ASP A 229 2.56 25.24 10.48
N ASN A 230 2.15 24.35 11.40
CA ASN A 230 3.06 23.35 11.97
C ASN A 230 3.60 22.38 10.90
N LEU A 231 2.73 21.86 10.03
CA LEU A 231 3.10 20.92 8.97
C LEU A 231 4.07 21.56 7.95
N ASP A 232 3.81 22.80 7.55
CA ASP A 232 4.61 23.51 6.56
C ASP A 232 5.98 23.93 7.12
N TYR A 233 6.02 24.29 8.41
CA TYR A 233 7.26 24.63 9.11
C TYR A 233 8.16 23.41 9.39
N HIS A 234 7.57 22.27 9.75
CA HIS A 234 8.30 21.07 10.18
C HIS A 234 8.39 20.00 9.08
N SER A 235 9.34 20.17 8.16
CA SER A 235 9.51 19.30 6.98
C SER A 235 9.66 17.80 7.25
N HIS A 236 10.06 17.39 8.47
CA HIS A 236 10.13 15.97 8.84
C HIS A 236 8.74 15.30 8.86
N ASN A 237 7.67 16.08 9.02
CA ASN A 237 6.29 15.59 8.91
C ASN A 237 5.98 15.06 7.50
N ASN A 238 6.64 15.56 6.45
CA ASN A 238 6.54 14.97 5.11
C ASN A 238 7.05 13.53 5.06
N LEU A 239 8.10 13.19 5.82
CA LEU A 239 8.60 11.81 5.93
C LEU A 239 7.63 10.92 6.71
N ARG A 240 6.96 11.47 7.73
CA ARG A 240 5.92 10.77 8.48
C ARG A 240 4.71 10.47 7.58
N ILE A 241 4.22 11.44 6.81
CA ILE A 241 3.14 11.27 5.84
C ILE A 241 3.51 10.22 4.77
N THR A 242 4.73 10.28 4.23
CA THR A 242 5.22 9.26 3.27
C THR A 242 5.15 7.85 3.87
N ARG A 243 5.55 7.69 5.14
CA ARG A 243 5.47 6.41 5.84
C ARG A 243 4.03 5.95 6.04
N ILE A 244 3.13 6.85 6.43
CA ILE A 244 1.69 6.56 6.56
C ILE A 244 1.15 6.06 5.22
N LEU A 245 1.38 6.80 4.14
CA LEU A 245 0.91 6.44 2.79
C LEU A 245 1.42 5.07 2.33
N LYS A 246 2.70 4.76 2.55
CA LYS A 246 3.25 3.43 2.22
C LYS A 246 2.60 2.33 3.06
N CYS A 247 2.42 2.57 4.36
CA CYS A 247 1.82 1.61 5.28
C CYS A 247 0.34 1.33 4.98
N LEU A 248 -0.43 2.35 4.57
CA LEU A 248 -1.80 2.17 4.04
C LEU A 248 -1.81 1.11 2.92
N GLY A 249 -0.88 1.23 1.97
CA GLY A 249 -0.74 0.24 0.91
C GLY A 249 -0.29 -1.15 1.39
N GLU A 250 0.46 -1.27 2.48
CA GLU A 250 0.84 -2.60 3.00
C GLU A 250 -0.30 -3.34 3.65
N LEU A 251 -1.12 -2.62 4.41
CA LEU A 251 -2.13 -3.20 5.26
C LEU A 251 -3.51 -3.28 4.59
N GLY A 252 -3.59 -3.07 3.27
CA GLY A 252 -4.83 -3.24 2.49
C GLY A 252 -5.77 -2.04 2.51
N PHE A 253 -5.25 -0.84 2.79
CA PHE A 253 -5.98 0.42 2.79
C PHE A 253 -5.59 1.29 1.59
N GLU A 254 -5.37 0.68 0.42
CA GLU A 254 -4.97 1.38 -0.81
C GLU A 254 -5.96 2.48 -1.20
N HIS A 255 -7.26 2.26 -0.95
CA HIS A 255 -8.34 3.21 -1.20
C HIS A 255 -8.20 4.52 -0.41
N TYR A 256 -7.42 4.57 0.68
CA TYR A 256 -7.15 5.82 1.42
C TYR A 256 -6.01 6.64 0.81
N GLN A 257 -5.17 6.05 -0.04
CA GLN A 257 -3.98 6.73 -0.55
C GLN A 257 -4.35 7.87 -1.49
N ALA A 258 -5.17 7.62 -2.52
CA ALA A 258 -5.47 8.64 -3.51
C ALA A 258 -6.26 9.84 -2.95
N PRO A 259 -7.29 9.68 -2.10
CA PRO A 259 -7.97 10.80 -1.47
C PRO A 259 -7.02 11.69 -0.65
N LEU A 260 -6.12 11.09 0.14
CA LEU A 260 -5.15 11.86 0.93
C LEU A 260 -4.12 12.59 0.05
N VAL A 261 -3.61 11.95 -0.99
CA VAL A 261 -2.68 12.59 -1.92
C VAL A 261 -3.38 13.72 -2.69
N LYS A 262 -4.62 13.50 -3.13
CA LYS A 262 -5.45 14.51 -3.78
C LYS A 262 -5.64 15.74 -2.90
N PHE A 263 -5.92 15.53 -1.61
CA PHE A 263 -6.04 16.59 -0.63
C PHE A 263 -4.77 17.46 -0.62
N PHE A 264 -3.58 16.87 -0.47
CA PHE A 264 -2.34 17.62 -0.52
C PHE A 264 -2.10 18.32 -1.87
N LEU A 265 -2.45 17.72 -3.01
CA LEU A 265 -2.33 18.41 -4.30
C LEU A 265 -3.21 19.66 -4.36
N VAL A 266 -4.43 19.61 -3.84
CA VAL A 266 -5.32 20.77 -3.75
C VAL A 266 -4.70 21.84 -2.85
N GLU A 267 -4.27 21.46 -1.64
CA GLU A 267 -3.70 22.41 -0.68
C GLU A 267 -2.40 23.07 -1.15
N THR A 268 -1.61 22.37 -1.96
CA THR A 268 -0.29 22.86 -2.43
C THR A 268 -0.35 23.59 -3.76
N LEU A 269 -1.20 23.17 -4.70
CA LEU A 269 -1.22 23.70 -6.07
C LEU A 269 -2.36 24.69 -6.30
N VAL A 270 -3.53 24.44 -5.71
CA VAL A 270 -4.74 25.25 -5.92
C VAL A 270 -4.86 26.31 -4.83
N GLU A 271 -4.98 25.86 -3.58
CA GLU A 271 -5.23 26.71 -2.41
C GLU A 271 -3.96 27.41 -1.90
N LYS A 272 -2.79 26.84 -2.23
CA LYS A 272 -1.46 27.35 -1.87
C LYS A 272 -1.25 27.56 -0.36
N GLN A 273 -1.92 26.75 0.46
CA GLN A 273 -1.83 26.80 1.93
C GLN A 273 -0.65 25.99 2.49
N LEU A 274 -0.10 25.04 1.72
CA LEU A 274 1.00 24.16 2.15
C LEU A 274 2.22 24.20 1.21
N PRO A 275 2.83 25.38 0.94
CA PRO A 275 3.93 25.48 -0.03
C PRO A 275 5.17 24.63 0.32
N GLY A 276 5.49 24.44 1.60
CA GLY A 276 6.55 23.57 2.11
C GLY A 276 6.30 22.07 1.88
N VAL A 277 5.05 21.66 1.67
CA VAL A 277 4.67 20.26 1.33
C VAL A 277 4.73 19.99 -0.18
N LYS A 278 4.72 21.04 -1.03
CA LYS A 278 4.60 20.93 -2.50
C LYS A 278 5.60 19.96 -3.14
N ASN A 279 6.88 20.03 -2.75
CA ASN A 279 7.89 19.13 -3.31
C ASN A 279 7.63 17.69 -2.85
N SER A 280 7.25 17.49 -1.60
CA SER A 280 6.99 16.16 -1.06
C SER A 280 5.78 15.47 -1.70
N VAL A 281 4.70 16.23 -1.96
CA VAL A 281 3.51 15.65 -2.62
C VAL A 281 3.83 15.24 -4.06
N LEU A 282 4.60 16.05 -4.80
CA LEU A 282 4.94 15.79 -6.19
C LEU A 282 6.01 14.70 -6.36
N ASP A 283 7.07 14.73 -5.55
CA ASP A 283 8.21 13.82 -5.68
C ASP A 283 7.99 12.46 -5.01
N TYR A 284 7.15 12.40 -3.96
CA TYR A 284 6.99 11.19 -3.14
C TYR A 284 5.54 10.75 -3.02
N PHE A 285 4.63 11.60 -2.53
CA PHE A 285 3.29 11.14 -2.12
C PHE A 285 2.51 10.56 -3.30
N LEU A 286 2.52 11.23 -4.46
CA LEU A 286 1.93 10.74 -5.72
C LEU A 286 2.27 9.28 -5.99
N PHE A 287 3.54 8.91 -5.86
CA PHE A 287 4.02 7.59 -6.27
C PHE A 287 3.83 6.51 -5.22
N THR A 288 3.36 6.86 -4.01
CA THR A 288 2.96 5.86 -3.01
C THR A 288 1.62 5.19 -3.35
N VAL A 289 0.74 5.87 -4.11
CA VAL A 289 -0.60 5.39 -4.48
C VAL A 289 -0.48 4.12 -5.32
N LYS A 290 -0.87 2.96 -4.80
CA LYS A 290 -0.69 1.67 -5.49
C LYS A 290 -1.56 1.53 -6.74
N ASP A 291 -2.79 2.01 -6.68
CA ASP A 291 -3.70 1.99 -7.83
C ASP A 291 -3.14 2.85 -8.97
N LYS A 292 -2.81 2.20 -10.10
CA LYS A 292 -2.19 2.86 -11.25
C LYS A 292 -3.11 3.92 -11.87
N GLN A 293 -4.40 3.64 -11.95
CA GLN A 293 -5.37 4.51 -12.58
C GLN A 293 -5.56 5.79 -11.77
N GLN A 294 -5.80 5.64 -10.46
CA GLN A 294 -5.90 6.77 -9.53
C GLN A 294 -4.59 7.57 -9.50
N ARG A 295 -3.42 6.91 -9.57
CA ARG A 295 -2.14 7.62 -9.66
C ARG A 295 -2.04 8.48 -10.93
N ARG A 296 -2.43 7.95 -12.09
CA ARG A 296 -2.45 8.72 -13.36
C ARG A 296 -3.40 9.91 -13.26
N ASP A 297 -4.59 9.71 -12.70
CA ASP A 297 -5.57 10.79 -12.47
C ASP A 297 -4.98 11.92 -11.60
N LEU A 298 -4.21 11.56 -10.58
CA LEU A 298 -3.54 12.52 -9.70
C LEU A 298 -2.38 13.25 -10.37
N VAL A 299 -1.57 12.55 -11.17
CA VAL A 299 -0.47 13.19 -11.93
C VAL A 299 -1.05 14.16 -12.96
N HIS A 300 -2.12 13.78 -13.66
CA HIS A 300 -2.83 14.68 -14.57
C HIS A 300 -3.38 15.90 -13.84
N PHE A 301 -4.06 15.70 -12.72
CA PHE A 301 -4.53 16.82 -11.90
C PHE A 301 -3.40 17.74 -11.45
N ALA A 302 -2.27 17.18 -11.04
CA ALA A 302 -1.10 17.95 -10.64
C ALA A 302 -0.58 18.78 -11.83
N TRP A 303 -0.50 18.19 -13.02
CA TRP A 303 -0.08 18.89 -14.25
C TRP A 303 -1.03 20.04 -14.63
N GLU A 304 -2.34 19.83 -14.57
CA GLU A 304 -3.34 20.86 -14.89
C GLU A 304 -3.20 22.11 -14.01
N ASN A 305 -2.84 21.90 -12.73
CA ASN A 305 -2.79 22.93 -11.69
C ASN A 305 -1.36 23.40 -11.35
N TYR A 306 -0.33 22.88 -12.02
CA TYR A 306 1.04 23.30 -11.77
C TYR A 306 1.41 24.54 -12.56
N GLU A 307 1.85 25.60 -11.86
CA GLU A 307 2.27 26.85 -12.48
C GLU A 307 3.78 27.11 -12.31
N PRO A 308 4.54 27.40 -13.40
CA PRO A 308 4.11 27.34 -14.79
C PRO A 308 4.11 25.92 -15.36
N ARG A 309 3.08 25.61 -16.17
CA ARG A 309 2.79 24.25 -16.66
C ARG A 309 3.96 23.58 -17.39
N TYR A 310 4.75 24.35 -18.15
CA TYR A 310 5.91 23.82 -18.90
C TYR A 310 7.06 23.33 -18.00
N LYS A 311 7.07 23.68 -16.71
CA LYS A 311 8.05 23.17 -15.72
C LYS A 311 7.60 21.88 -15.03
N PHE A 312 6.42 21.36 -15.36
CA PHE A 312 5.95 20.08 -14.83
C PHE A 312 6.77 18.93 -15.41
N ILE A 313 7.35 18.10 -14.54
CA ILE A 313 8.26 17.02 -14.92
C ILE A 313 7.84 15.65 -14.39
N TRP A 314 6.69 15.53 -13.74
CA TRP A 314 6.27 14.28 -13.09
C TRP A 314 5.45 13.34 -14.00
N GLY A 315 5.27 13.73 -15.27
CA GLY A 315 4.73 12.88 -16.32
C GLY A 315 5.16 13.35 -17.73
N PRO A 316 5.12 12.47 -18.72
CA PRO A 316 5.45 12.77 -20.10
C PRO A 316 4.31 13.56 -20.74
N MET A 317 4.72 14.62 -21.43
CA MET A 317 3.81 15.73 -21.77
C MET A 317 2.76 15.34 -22.82
N GLU A 318 3.09 14.46 -23.75
CA GLU A 318 2.16 14.06 -24.81
C GLU A 318 1.02 13.19 -24.25
N GLN A 319 1.37 12.24 -23.38
CA GLN A 319 0.38 11.43 -22.66
C GLN A 319 -0.52 12.31 -21.79
N LEU A 320 0.06 13.28 -21.07
CA LEU A 320 -0.71 14.21 -20.25
C LEU A 320 -1.70 15.05 -21.07
N LYS A 321 -1.32 15.53 -22.25
CA LYS A 321 -2.24 16.29 -23.14
C LYS A 321 -3.37 15.43 -23.70
N MET A 322 -3.11 14.15 -23.93
CA MET A 322 -4.08 13.21 -24.52
C MET A 322 -4.94 12.51 -23.47
N TYR A 323 -4.59 12.62 -22.20
CA TYR A 323 -5.26 11.91 -21.12
C TYR A 323 -6.71 12.38 -20.98
N LYS A 324 -7.64 11.42 -21.05
CA LYS A 324 -9.05 11.62 -20.70
C LYS A 324 -9.34 10.79 -19.47
N LYS A 325 -9.99 11.37 -18.45
CA LYS A 325 -10.38 10.57 -17.28
C LYS A 325 -11.45 9.57 -17.69
N PRO A 326 -11.52 8.39 -17.04
CA PRO A 326 -12.60 7.43 -17.27
C PRO A 326 -14.01 8.01 -17.08
N SER A 327 -14.17 9.04 -16.23
CA SER A 327 -15.44 9.75 -16.08
C SER A 327 -15.85 10.56 -17.31
N ASP A 328 -14.89 10.96 -18.14
CA ASP A 328 -15.07 11.89 -19.26
C ASP A 328 -15.37 11.13 -20.56
N CYS A 329 -15.15 9.80 -20.61
CA CYS A 329 -15.50 8.97 -21.76
C CYS A 329 -16.95 8.46 -21.73
N ASP A 330 -17.63 8.48 -20.58
CA ASP A 330 -19.05 8.13 -20.47
C ASP A 330 -19.98 9.27 -20.97
N SER A 331 -19.48 10.50 -21.06
CA SER A 331 -20.25 11.65 -21.59
C SER A 331 -20.30 11.75 -23.12
N ASP A 332 -19.50 10.96 -23.85
CA ASP A 332 -19.45 10.97 -25.32
C ASP A 332 -20.41 9.95 -25.97
N VAL A 333 -21.16 9.15 -25.18
CA VAL A 333 -22.21 8.27 -25.72
C VAL A 333 -23.50 9.08 -25.92
N GLY A 334 -23.50 9.89 -26.98
CA GLY A 334 -24.69 10.59 -27.46
C GLY A 334 -25.80 9.61 -27.81
N TRP A 335 -26.99 9.87 -27.29
CA TRP A 335 -28.26 9.30 -27.75
C TRP A 335 -28.44 9.58 -29.26
N GLU A 336 -28.12 8.60 -30.12
CA GLU A 336 -28.70 8.57 -31.46
C GLU A 336 -30.11 7.99 -31.33
N GLY A 337 -31.09 8.86 -31.57
CA GLY A 337 -32.51 8.57 -31.41
C GLY A 337 -33.01 7.50 -32.39
N GLU A 338 -33.78 6.56 -31.85
CA GLU A 338 -34.66 5.70 -32.62
C GLU A 338 -35.83 6.54 -33.17
N HIS A 339 -35.77 6.87 -34.46
CA HIS A 339 -36.97 7.08 -35.26
C HIS A 339 -37.19 5.82 -36.10
N GLY A 340 -38.19 5.03 -35.70
CA GLY A 340 -38.78 3.93 -36.46
C GLY A 340 -40.29 4.04 -36.43
#